data_AF-A0A2V6VRX0-F1
#
_entry.id   AF-A0A2V6VRX0-F1
#
_cell.length_a   1.000
_cell.length_b   1.000
_cell.length_c   1.000
_cell.angle_alpha   90.00
_cell.angle_beta   90.00
_cell.angle_gamma   90.00
#
_symmetry.space_group_name_H-M   'P 1'
#
loop_
_entity.id
_entity.type
_entity.pdbx_description
1 polymer ?
#
loop_
_entity_poly.entity_id
_entity_poly.type
_entity_poly.pdbx_seq_one_letter_code
_entity_poly.pdbx_strand_id
1 'polypeptide(L)'
;MTKARKLWRLARRALLAFLAAPLAIRLLVGASVILTVWWIVNWTYQAVRKPTELFFPMSGALSKTPPETWREYESIFRAHATAVMTPELLAAIAQVEGSGNPVARTYWRWRLSWNPFELYRPASSAVGMYQITDPTFREARRYCIHDHAVVEDGPWHDLRSCWFNVLYTRVVPSHAVEMTAALLDRSISSTLARQRVAAATLQQKQDLAAIIHLCGAGPGDVYARRAFRLTPGQKCGDHDVAAYLSRINGFKRQFARLTTAP
;
A
#
# COMPACT_ATOMS: atom_id res chain seq x y z
N MET A 1 -15.47 26.50 42.22
CA MET A 1 -16.59 26.11 41.33
C MET A 1 -16.03 25.29 40.16
N THR A 2 -16.37 24.01 40.06
CA THR A 2 -15.83 23.08 39.07
C THR A 2 -16.25 23.46 37.64
N LYS A 3 -15.33 23.38 36.67
CA LYS A 3 -15.53 23.73 35.24
C LYS A 3 -16.83 23.12 34.67
N ALA A 4 -17.16 21.91 35.08
CA ALA A 4 -18.38 21.19 34.71
C ALA A 4 -19.68 21.96 35.05
N ARG A 5 -19.79 22.56 36.24
CA ARG A 5 -21.00 23.32 36.63
C ARG A 5 -21.17 24.62 35.86
N LYS A 6 -20.06 25.27 35.45
CA LYS A 6 -20.11 26.47 34.59
C LYS A 6 -20.55 26.10 33.16
N LEU A 7 -20.00 25.03 32.59
CA LEU A 7 -20.39 24.49 31.28
C LEU A 7 -21.88 24.11 31.24
N TRP A 8 -22.38 23.45 32.28
CA TRP A 8 -23.79 23.05 32.38
C TRP A 8 -24.76 24.23 32.43
N ARG A 9 -24.40 25.30 33.17
CA ARG A 9 -25.20 26.53 33.23
C ARG A 9 -25.21 27.28 31.90
N LEU A 10 -24.10 27.30 31.19
CA LEU A 10 -24.00 27.91 29.86
C LEU A 10 -24.81 27.13 28.82
N ALA A 11 -24.69 25.81 28.80
CA ALA A 11 -25.46 24.94 27.92
C ALA A 11 -26.97 25.09 28.15
N ARG A 12 -27.41 25.13 29.43
CA ARG A 12 -28.83 25.32 29.78
C ARG A 12 -29.36 26.69 29.35
N ARG A 13 -28.56 27.77 29.48
CA ARG A 13 -28.94 29.11 29.02
C ARG A 13 -29.03 29.19 27.50
N ALA A 14 -28.07 28.59 26.79
CA ALA A 14 -28.09 28.52 25.33
C ALA A 14 -29.29 27.72 24.81
N LEU A 15 -29.63 26.62 25.46
CA LEU A 15 -30.81 25.81 25.11
C LEU A 15 -32.12 26.59 25.29
N LEU A 16 -32.27 27.29 26.42
CA LEU A 16 -33.47 28.10 26.69
C LEU A 16 -33.59 29.28 25.73
N ALA A 17 -32.47 29.94 25.39
CA ALA A 17 -32.45 31.03 24.40
C ALA A 17 -32.81 30.52 22.98
N PHE A 18 -32.32 29.33 22.60
CA PHE A 18 -32.68 28.67 21.35
C PHE A 18 -34.17 28.30 21.30
N LEU A 19 -34.72 27.76 22.38
CA LEU A 19 -36.14 27.44 22.53
C LEU A 19 -37.06 28.68 22.66
N ALA A 20 -36.50 29.87 22.81
CA ALA A 20 -37.23 31.14 22.79
C ALA A 20 -37.11 31.86 21.43
N ALA A 21 -36.22 31.42 20.54
CA ALA A 21 -35.99 32.05 19.25
C ALA A 21 -37.16 31.81 18.26
N PRO A 22 -37.36 32.68 17.25
CA PRO A 22 -38.27 32.45 16.13
C PRO A 22 -38.00 31.11 15.41
N LEU A 23 -39.05 30.48 14.87
CA LEU A 23 -38.97 29.17 14.22
C LEU A 23 -37.90 29.13 13.11
N ALA A 24 -37.78 30.19 12.31
CA ALA A 24 -36.77 30.30 11.26
C ALA A 24 -35.34 30.21 11.80
N ILE A 25 -35.06 30.86 12.95
CA ILE A 25 -33.74 30.83 13.59
C ILE A 25 -33.46 29.42 14.15
N ARG A 26 -34.48 28.75 14.70
CA ARG A 26 -34.33 27.36 15.19
C ARG A 26 -34.01 26.40 14.06
N LEU A 27 -34.69 26.53 12.92
CA LEU A 27 -34.46 25.72 11.74
C LEU A 27 -33.07 25.97 11.15
N LEU A 28 -32.65 27.23 11.04
CA LEU A 28 -31.32 27.59 10.54
C LEU A 28 -30.21 27.03 11.43
N VAL A 29 -30.27 27.28 12.74
CA VAL A 29 -29.26 26.78 13.69
C VAL A 29 -29.29 25.26 13.77
N GLY A 30 -30.47 24.63 13.75
CA GLY A 30 -30.61 23.18 13.69
C GLY A 30 -29.97 22.58 12.43
N ALA A 31 -30.25 23.16 11.26
CA ALA A 31 -29.64 22.75 9.99
C ALA A 31 -28.12 22.94 10.00
N SER A 32 -27.60 24.06 10.51
CA SER A 32 -26.16 24.30 10.65
C SER A 32 -25.48 23.27 11.55
N VAL A 33 -26.09 22.92 12.69
CA VAL A 33 -25.56 21.88 13.59
C VAL A 33 -25.55 20.52 12.89
N ILE A 34 -26.64 20.14 12.22
CA ILE A 34 -26.71 18.87 11.47
C ILE A 34 -25.62 18.81 10.39
N LEU A 35 -25.46 19.88 9.60
CA LEU A 35 -24.42 19.97 8.57
C LEU A 35 -23.01 19.88 9.16
N THR A 36 -22.77 20.55 10.28
CA THR A 36 -21.46 20.52 10.98
C THR A 36 -21.15 19.12 11.50
N VAL A 37 -22.12 18.47 12.15
CA VAL A 37 -21.96 17.09 12.65
C VAL A 37 -21.75 16.13 11.49
N TRP A 38 -22.53 16.23 10.42
CA TRP A 38 -22.37 15.43 9.22
C TRP A 38 -20.97 15.62 8.60
N TRP A 39 -20.50 16.87 8.51
CA TRP A 39 -19.17 17.20 7.99
C TRP A 39 -18.06 16.61 8.85
N ILE A 40 -18.15 16.69 10.18
CA ILE A 40 -17.16 16.12 11.12
C ILE A 40 -17.14 14.58 11.03
N VAL A 41 -18.31 13.94 11.07
CA VAL A 41 -18.43 12.48 10.98
C VAL A 41 -17.86 12.00 9.64
N ASN A 42 -18.24 12.67 8.55
CA ASN A 42 -17.73 12.35 7.23
C ASN A 42 -16.21 12.57 7.13
N TRP A 43 -15.70 13.69 7.63
CA TRP A 43 -14.25 13.96 7.66
C TRP A 43 -13.50 12.87 8.42
N THR A 44 -13.99 12.50 9.61
CA THR A 44 -13.38 11.45 10.44
C THR A 44 -13.40 10.10 9.73
N TYR A 45 -14.54 9.75 9.12
CA TYR A 45 -14.67 8.53 8.33
C TYR A 45 -13.67 8.49 7.17
N GLN A 46 -13.54 9.58 6.42
CA GLN A 46 -12.61 9.69 5.30
C GLN A 46 -11.16 9.68 5.77
N ALA A 47 -10.81 10.38 6.86
CA ALA A 47 -9.46 10.39 7.41
C ALA A 47 -9.01 9.00 7.86
N VAL A 48 -9.91 8.21 8.45
CA VAL A 48 -9.63 6.82 8.86
C VAL A 48 -9.53 5.88 7.65
N ARG A 49 -10.42 6.03 6.66
CA ARG A 49 -10.45 5.16 5.47
C ARG A 49 -9.36 5.48 4.46
N LYS A 50 -8.95 6.75 4.36
CA LYS A 50 -8.07 7.30 3.32
C LYS A 50 -7.04 8.26 3.91
N PRO A 51 -6.25 7.85 4.91
CA PRO A 51 -5.31 8.73 5.59
C PRO A 51 -4.28 9.35 4.62
N THR A 52 -3.93 8.62 3.55
CA THR A 52 -3.00 9.08 2.52
C THR A 52 -3.54 10.18 1.60
N GLU A 53 -4.86 10.37 1.51
CA GLU A 53 -5.44 11.44 0.68
C GLU A 53 -5.20 12.83 1.29
N LEU A 54 -4.97 12.92 2.60
CA LEU A 54 -4.66 14.16 3.31
C LEU A 54 -3.24 14.69 3.02
N PHE A 55 -2.32 13.81 2.59
CA PHE A 55 -0.93 14.16 2.29
C PHE A 55 -0.69 14.48 0.81
N PHE A 56 -1.75 14.57 0.01
CA PHE A 56 -1.69 14.85 -1.43
C PHE A 56 -0.79 16.04 -1.82
N PRO A 57 -0.79 17.19 -1.10
CA PRO A 57 0.05 18.33 -1.49
C PRO A 57 1.56 18.09 -1.35
N MET A 58 1.98 17.06 -0.60
CA MET A 58 3.38 16.84 -0.23
C MET A 58 3.98 15.54 -0.80
N SER A 59 3.20 14.75 -1.57
CA SER A 59 3.67 13.41 -1.99
C SER A 59 4.91 13.48 -2.88
N GLY A 60 5.06 14.47 -3.75
CA GLY A 60 6.24 14.61 -4.62
C GLY A 60 7.56 14.76 -3.85
N ALA A 61 7.54 15.47 -2.73
CA ALA A 61 8.72 15.79 -1.90
C ALA A 61 9.33 14.56 -1.20
N LEU A 62 8.59 13.46 -1.14
CA LEU A 62 9.02 12.20 -0.52
C LEU A 62 9.57 11.20 -1.55
N SER A 63 9.61 11.58 -2.83
CA SER A 63 10.28 10.80 -3.88
C SER A 63 11.78 10.81 -3.66
N LYS A 64 12.41 9.66 -3.86
CA LYS A 64 13.81 9.42 -3.62
C LYS A 64 14.53 9.00 -4.90
N THR A 65 15.76 9.44 -5.03
CA THR A 65 16.70 8.88 -6.00
C THR A 65 17.13 7.47 -5.56
N PRO A 66 17.63 6.61 -6.46
CA PRO A 66 18.06 5.27 -6.08
C PRO A 66 19.10 5.25 -4.93
N PRO A 67 20.15 6.10 -4.91
CA PRO A 67 21.07 6.13 -3.77
C PRO A 67 20.40 6.50 -2.44
N GLU A 68 19.42 7.40 -2.45
CA GLU A 68 18.65 7.77 -1.24
C GLU A 68 17.73 6.64 -0.78
N THR A 69 17.02 5.99 -1.71
CA THR A 69 16.21 4.79 -1.43
C THR A 69 17.06 3.70 -0.78
N TRP A 70 18.26 3.46 -1.33
CA TRP A 70 19.17 2.46 -0.77
C TRP A 70 19.62 2.85 0.62
N ARG A 71 20.18 4.06 0.79
CA ARG A 71 20.70 4.53 2.08
C ARG A 71 19.65 4.50 3.20
N GLU A 72 18.40 4.85 2.89
CA GLU A 72 17.34 4.92 3.90
C GLU A 72 16.74 3.57 4.24
N TYR A 73 16.62 2.66 3.28
CA TYR A 73 15.83 1.43 3.43
C TYR A 73 16.63 0.13 3.28
N GLU A 74 17.94 0.18 3.03
CA GLU A 74 18.77 -1.02 2.88
C GLU A 74 18.61 -1.99 4.06
N SER A 75 18.62 -1.48 5.29
CA SER A 75 18.50 -2.31 6.49
C SER A 75 17.17 -3.09 6.52
N ILE A 76 16.06 -2.47 6.13
CA ILE A 76 14.75 -3.12 6.08
C ILE A 76 14.62 -4.05 4.86
N PHE A 77 15.24 -3.71 3.72
CA PHE A 77 15.30 -4.62 2.57
C PHE A 77 16.07 -5.90 2.92
N ARG A 78 17.17 -5.77 3.66
CA ARG A 78 17.94 -6.91 4.16
C ARG A 78 17.16 -7.73 5.16
N ALA A 79 16.57 -7.08 6.17
CA ALA A 79 15.83 -7.75 7.23
C ALA A 79 14.69 -8.64 6.72
N HIS A 80 13.98 -8.18 5.68
CA HIS A 80 12.81 -8.89 5.13
C HIS A 80 13.09 -9.61 3.80
N ALA A 81 14.36 -9.77 3.41
CA ALA A 81 14.71 -10.51 2.21
C ALA A 81 14.41 -12.00 2.37
N THR A 82 14.14 -12.67 1.25
CA THR A 82 14.11 -14.14 1.16
C THR A 82 15.17 -14.63 0.17
N ALA A 83 15.28 -15.95 0.00
CA ALA A 83 16.15 -16.53 -1.02
C ALA A 83 15.85 -16.05 -2.46
N VAL A 84 14.61 -15.63 -2.74
CA VAL A 84 14.19 -15.10 -4.05
C VAL A 84 14.03 -13.58 -4.02
N MET A 85 13.36 -13.08 -2.98
CA MET A 85 13.09 -11.65 -2.78
C MET A 85 14.31 -10.98 -2.16
N THR A 86 15.36 -10.79 -2.97
CA THR A 86 16.62 -10.18 -2.51
C THR A 86 16.46 -8.68 -2.22
N PRO A 87 17.35 -8.08 -1.41
CA PRO A 87 17.29 -6.65 -1.11
C PRO A 87 17.26 -5.77 -2.36
N GLU A 88 18.05 -6.11 -3.38
CA GLU A 88 18.13 -5.36 -4.63
C GLU A 88 16.84 -5.47 -5.45
N LEU A 89 16.16 -6.63 -5.41
CA LEU A 89 14.85 -6.77 -6.06
C LEU A 89 13.79 -5.95 -5.33
N LEU A 90 13.77 -5.99 -4.00
CA LEU A 90 12.84 -5.21 -3.18
C LEU A 90 13.04 -3.71 -3.41
N ALA A 91 14.29 -3.24 -3.46
CA ALA A 91 14.62 -1.86 -3.79
C ALA A 91 14.24 -1.49 -5.23
N ALA A 92 14.47 -2.39 -6.19
CA ALA A 92 14.13 -2.16 -7.60
C ALA A 92 12.61 -2.00 -7.82
N ILE A 93 11.79 -2.88 -7.22
CA ILE A 93 10.33 -2.74 -7.29
C ILE A 93 9.91 -1.42 -6.64
N ALA A 94 10.42 -1.12 -5.43
CA ALA A 94 10.11 0.12 -4.75
C ALA A 94 10.44 1.39 -5.56
N GLN A 95 11.56 1.34 -6.30
CA GLN A 95 12.01 2.45 -7.14
C GLN A 95 11.15 2.59 -8.40
N VAL A 96 10.78 1.48 -9.05
CA VAL A 96 9.97 1.50 -10.27
C VAL A 96 8.54 1.95 -9.99
N GLU A 97 7.96 1.48 -8.89
CA GLU A 97 6.55 1.68 -8.53
C GLU A 97 6.28 3.04 -7.89
N GLY A 98 7.13 3.43 -6.93
CA GLY A 98 6.88 4.63 -6.13
C GLY A 98 8.10 5.54 -5.98
N SER A 99 9.22 5.28 -6.66
CA SER A 99 10.47 6.02 -6.45
C SER A 99 10.88 6.10 -4.97
N GLY A 100 10.72 5.01 -4.23
CA GLY A 100 11.03 4.96 -2.79
C GLY A 100 10.11 5.78 -1.88
N ASN A 101 9.03 6.35 -2.42
CA ASN A 101 8.12 7.19 -1.65
C ASN A 101 7.07 6.35 -0.89
N PRO A 102 7.07 6.37 0.45
CA PRO A 102 6.17 5.54 1.26
C PRO A 102 4.70 5.93 1.17
N VAL A 103 4.39 7.12 0.66
CA VAL A 103 3.02 7.61 0.48
C VAL A 103 2.68 7.89 -0.99
N ALA A 104 3.44 7.31 -1.93
CA ALA A 104 3.16 7.42 -3.36
C ALA A 104 1.71 7.03 -3.69
N ARG A 105 1.12 7.73 -4.65
CA ARG A 105 -0.25 7.47 -5.14
C ARG A 105 -0.22 7.48 -6.66
N THR A 106 -1.13 6.73 -7.25
CA THR A 106 -1.43 6.85 -8.68
C THR A 106 -2.06 8.22 -8.99
N TYR A 107 -2.04 8.60 -10.27
CA TYR A 107 -2.72 9.77 -10.79
C TYR A 107 -4.21 9.80 -10.41
N TRP A 108 -4.74 11.00 -10.25
CA TRP A 108 -6.14 11.25 -9.94
C TRP A 108 -6.96 11.32 -11.22
N ARG A 109 -8.20 10.83 -11.16
CA ARG A 109 -9.13 10.92 -12.28
C ARG A 109 -10.54 11.24 -11.81
N TRP A 110 -11.28 11.91 -12.68
CA TRP A 110 -12.71 12.06 -12.55
C TRP A 110 -13.41 10.72 -12.78
N ARG A 111 -14.38 10.38 -11.92
CA ARG A 111 -15.24 9.21 -12.07
C ARG A 111 -16.69 9.64 -11.90
N LEU A 112 -17.55 9.27 -12.85
CA LEU A 112 -18.98 9.45 -12.69
C LEU A 112 -19.48 8.52 -11.59
N SER A 113 -19.93 9.08 -10.48
CA SER A 113 -20.43 8.34 -9.33
C SER A 113 -21.51 9.16 -8.61
N TRP A 114 -22.53 8.47 -8.12
CA TRP A 114 -23.56 9.07 -7.25
C TRP A 114 -23.06 9.31 -5.82
N ASN A 115 -21.89 8.77 -5.47
CA ASN A 115 -21.22 9.08 -4.23
C ASN A 115 -20.33 10.33 -4.42
N PRO A 116 -20.62 11.46 -3.74
CA PRO A 116 -19.87 12.70 -3.92
C PRO A 116 -18.38 12.56 -3.57
N PHE A 117 -18.00 11.58 -2.74
CA PHE A 117 -16.61 11.31 -2.36
C PHE A 117 -15.83 10.47 -3.37
N GLU A 118 -16.47 10.05 -4.46
CA GLU A 118 -15.83 9.28 -5.52
C GLU A 118 -15.70 10.04 -6.84
N LEU A 119 -16.24 11.26 -6.89
CA LEU A 119 -16.25 12.07 -8.10
C LEU A 119 -14.83 12.39 -8.60
N TYR A 120 -13.92 12.65 -7.66
CA TYR A 120 -12.50 12.86 -7.93
C TYR A 120 -11.67 12.05 -6.93
N ARG A 121 -11.02 10.99 -7.42
CA ARG A 121 -10.19 10.10 -6.59
C ARG A 121 -9.04 9.50 -7.39
N PRO A 122 -8.04 8.89 -6.74
CA PRO A 122 -6.99 8.16 -7.43
C PRO A 122 -7.54 7.08 -8.35
N ALA A 123 -6.86 6.85 -9.47
CA ALA A 123 -7.29 5.88 -10.48
C ALA A 123 -7.40 4.44 -9.94
N SER A 124 -6.66 4.15 -8.87
CA SER A 124 -6.54 2.87 -8.15
C SER A 124 -6.38 3.14 -6.64
N SER A 125 -6.61 2.12 -5.81
CA SER A 125 -6.32 2.17 -4.36
C SER A 125 -4.85 1.88 -4.03
N ALA A 126 -3.98 1.79 -5.03
CA ALA A 126 -2.55 1.65 -4.89
C ALA A 126 -1.92 2.75 -4.02
N VAL A 127 -1.09 2.35 -3.05
CA VAL A 127 -0.41 3.24 -2.11
C VAL A 127 1.02 2.80 -1.86
N GLY A 128 1.89 3.80 -1.70
CA GLY A 128 3.22 3.67 -1.17
C GLY A 128 4.23 3.17 -2.18
N MET A 129 5.44 2.89 -1.70
CA MET A 129 6.59 2.60 -2.55
C MET A 129 6.40 1.34 -3.40
N TYR A 130 5.48 0.45 -3.03
CA TYR A 130 5.11 -0.77 -3.75
C TYR A 130 3.71 -0.71 -4.38
N GLN A 131 3.06 0.46 -4.42
CA GLN A 131 1.73 0.65 -5.01
C GLN A 131 0.69 -0.42 -4.58
N ILE A 132 0.71 -0.79 -3.29
CA ILE A 132 -0.13 -1.87 -2.74
C ILE A 132 -1.61 -1.45 -2.73
N THR A 133 -2.45 -2.22 -3.41
CA THR A 133 -3.91 -2.00 -3.48
C THR A 133 -4.63 -2.53 -2.23
N ASP A 134 -5.88 -2.11 -2.00
CA ASP A 134 -6.66 -2.63 -0.85
C ASP A 134 -6.84 -4.17 -0.88
N PRO A 135 -7.15 -4.81 -2.03
CA PRO A 135 -7.17 -6.27 -2.12
C PRO A 135 -5.82 -6.90 -1.79
N THR A 136 -4.73 -6.40 -2.40
CA THR A 136 -3.37 -6.91 -2.16
C THR A 136 -2.98 -6.76 -0.69
N PHE A 137 -3.33 -5.65 -0.05
CA PHE A 137 -3.05 -5.44 1.37
C PHE A 137 -3.76 -6.45 2.29
N ARG A 138 -5.03 -6.77 2.00
CA ARG A 138 -5.78 -7.79 2.76
C ARG A 138 -5.18 -9.18 2.61
N GLU A 139 -4.62 -9.48 1.45
CA GLU A 139 -3.95 -10.76 1.20
C GLU A 139 -2.55 -10.79 1.82
N ALA A 140 -1.73 -9.77 1.57
CA ALA A 140 -0.34 -9.71 1.99
C ALA A 140 -0.19 -9.72 3.52
N ARG A 141 -1.13 -9.10 4.25
CA ARG A 141 -1.05 -9.07 5.71
C ARG A 141 -1.19 -10.43 6.38
N ARG A 142 -1.59 -11.47 5.66
CA ARG A 142 -1.61 -12.83 6.16
C ARG A 142 -0.21 -13.44 6.27
N TYR A 143 0.81 -12.77 5.73
CA TYR A 143 2.16 -13.29 5.71
C TYR A 143 3.16 -12.31 6.34
N CYS A 144 4.26 -12.86 6.84
CA CYS A 144 5.38 -12.15 7.44
C CYS A 144 6.69 -12.91 7.15
N ILE A 145 7.82 -12.31 7.49
CA ILE A 145 9.14 -12.93 7.31
C ILE A 145 9.77 -13.21 8.68
N HIS A 146 10.09 -14.48 8.92
CA HIS A 146 10.90 -14.92 10.06
C HIS A 146 12.17 -15.59 9.52
N ASP A 147 13.34 -15.12 9.94
CA ASP A 147 14.63 -15.67 9.54
C ASP A 147 14.77 -15.88 8.02
N HIS A 148 14.34 -14.88 7.23
CA HIS A 148 14.33 -14.90 5.77
C HIS A 148 13.39 -15.95 5.12
N ALA A 149 12.47 -16.53 5.89
CA ALA A 149 11.46 -17.46 5.44
C ALA A 149 10.05 -16.87 5.58
N VAL A 150 9.17 -17.20 4.63
CA VAL A 150 7.76 -16.77 4.67
C VAL A 150 7.00 -17.62 5.67
N VAL A 151 6.26 -16.94 6.53
CA VAL A 151 5.34 -17.52 7.49
C VAL A 151 3.94 -16.99 7.22
N GLU A 152 2.92 -17.83 7.46
CA GLU A 152 1.51 -17.46 7.38
C GLU A 152 0.95 -17.16 8.77
N ASP A 153 -0.07 -16.31 8.84
CA ASP A 153 -0.81 -16.03 10.06
C ASP A 153 -1.50 -17.29 10.59
N GLY A 154 -1.61 -17.35 11.90
CA GLY A 154 -2.04 -18.55 12.60
C GLY A 154 -2.73 -18.23 13.92
N PRO A 155 -3.16 -19.28 14.65
CA PRO A 155 -3.74 -19.10 15.97
C PRO A 155 -2.77 -18.34 16.89
N TRP A 156 -3.31 -17.51 17.79
CA TRP A 156 -2.51 -16.70 18.71
C TRP A 156 -1.56 -17.50 19.61
N HIS A 157 -1.69 -18.82 19.72
CA HIS A 157 -0.81 -19.66 20.54
C HIS A 157 0.34 -20.30 19.73
N ASP A 158 0.35 -20.13 18.40
CA ASP A 158 1.45 -20.59 17.56
C ASP A 158 2.54 -19.51 17.49
N LEU A 159 3.57 -19.67 18.31
CA LEU A 159 4.71 -18.75 18.35
C LEU A 159 5.49 -18.69 17.02
N ARG A 160 5.27 -19.64 16.11
CA ARG A 160 5.91 -19.69 14.80
C ARG A 160 5.05 -19.06 13.70
N SER A 161 3.81 -18.66 13.97
CA SER A 161 2.97 -17.94 13.00
C SER A 161 3.33 -16.46 12.94
N CYS A 162 2.68 -15.69 12.07
CA CYS A 162 2.80 -14.23 12.10
C CYS A 162 2.06 -13.62 13.30
N TRP A 163 2.70 -12.67 13.97
CA TRP A 163 2.11 -11.91 15.07
C TRP A 163 2.02 -10.42 14.70
N PHE A 164 1.06 -9.72 15.29
CA PHE A 164 0.87 -8.27 15.14
C PHE A 164 0.64 -7.73 13.72
N ASN A 165 0.43 -8.60 12.72
CA ASN A 165 0.07 -8.24 11.35
C ASN A 165 -1.22 -7.40 11.23
N VAL A 166 -2.06 -7.38 12.27
CA VAL A 166 -3.20 -6.45 12.42
C VAL A 166 -2.77 -4.96 12.39
N LEU A 167 -1.52 -4.67 12.77
CA LEU A 167 -0.94 -3.32 12.80
C LEU A 167 -0.23 -2.93 11.48
N TYR A 168 -0.14 -3.84 10.51
CA TYR A 168 0.45 -3.51 9.22
C TYR A 168 -0.26 -2.35 8.55
N THR A 169 0.53 -1.59 7.80
CA THR A 169 0.06 -0.46 7.01
C THR A 169 0.92 -0.33 5.76
N ARG A 170 0.33 0.17 4.67
CA ARG A 170 0.99 0.31 3.36
C ARG A 170 2.01 1.45 3.30
N VAL A 171 1.97 2.36 4.28
CA VAL A 171 2.80 3.58 4.28
C VAL A 171 4.00 3.52 5.21
N VAL A 172 4.09 2.51 6.07
CA VAL A 172 5.29 2.29 6.88
C VAL A 172 6.24 1.42 6.05
N PRO A 173 7.46 1.89 5.73
CA PRO A 173 8.37 1.16 4.86
C PRO A 173 8.62 -0.29 5.27
N SER A 174 8.91 -0.57 6.55
CA SER A 174 9.17 -1.95 7.01
C SER A 174 7.99 -2.88 6.73
N HIS A 175 6.77 -2.48 7.09
CA HIS A 175 5.56 -3.24 6.83
C HIS A 175 5.34 -3.46 5.32
N ALA A 176 5.56 -2.43 4.51
CA ALA A 176 5.37 -2.51 3.08
C ALA A 176 6.38 -3.47 2.42
N VAL A 177 7.65 -3.39 2.82
CA VAL A 177 8.71 -4.31 2.36
C VAL A 177 8.39 -5.75 2.74
N GLU A 178 8.06 -5.99 4.02
CA GLU A 178 7.76 -7.33 4.51
C GLU A 178 6.55 -7.95 3.82
N MET A 179 5.44 -7.21 3.73
CA MET A 179 4.24 -7.65 3.04
C MET A 179 4.51 -7.98 1.57
N THR A 180 5.28 -7.16 0.87
CA THR A 180 5.63 -7.40 -0.54
C THR A 180 6.55 -8.60 -0.70
N ALA A 181 7.59 -8.73 0.12
CA ALA A 181 8.50 -9.87 0.10
C ALA A 181 7.74 -11.19 0.35
N ALA A 182 6.96 -11.24 1.43
CA ALA A 182 6.25 -12.43 1.85
C ALA A 182 5.19 -12.88 0.83
N LEU A 183 4.36 -11.94 0.35
CA LEU A 183 3.31 -12.27 -0.63
C LEU A 183 3.90 -12.73 -1.97
N LEU A 184 4.94 -12.05 -2.48
CA LEU A 184 5.53 -12.43 -3.76
C LEU A 184 6.27 -13.75 -3.69
N ASP A 185 7.05 -14.01 -2.63
CA ASP A 185 7.71 -15.30 -2.45
C ASP A 185 6.69 -16.44 -2.37
N ARG A 186 5.63 -16.26 -1.57
CA ARG A 186 4.52 -17.23 -1.50
C ARG A 186 3.88 -17.46 -2.86
N SER A 187 3.64 -16.39 -3.61
CA SER A 187 3.01 -16.45 -4.93
C SER A 187 3.90 -17.17 -5.95
N ILE A 188 5.21 -16.90 -5.97
CA ILE A 188 6.19 -17.58 -6.81
C ILE A 188 6.19 -19.07 -6.51
N SER A 189 6.34 -19.43 -5.24
CA SER A 189 6.36 -20.83 -4.78
C SER A 189 5.08 -21.57 -5.18
N SER A 190 3.93 -20.91 -5.03
CA SER A 190 2.62 -21.43 -5.43
C SER A 190 2.50 -21.61 -6.95
N THR A 191 2.97 -20.64 -7.75
CA THR A 191 2.98 -20.72 -9.21
C THR A 191 3.89 -21.84 -9.71
N LEU A 192 5.12 -21.95 -9.20
CA LEU A 192 6.06 -22.99 -9.60
C LEU A 192 5.52 -24.39 -9.29
N ALA A 193 4.90 -24.58 -8.12
CA ALA A 193 4.24 -25.82 -7.75
C ALA A 193 3.05 -26.14 -8.68
N ARG A 194 2.15 -25.18 -8.93
CA ARG A 194 1.01 -25.35 -9.84
C ARG A 194 1.43 -25.70 -11.26
N GLN A 195 2.48 -25.06 -11.78
CA GLN A 195 2.98 -25.29 -13.14
C GLN A 195 4.00 -26.44 -13.23
N ARG A 196 4.27 -27.15 -12.11
CA ARG A 196 5.21 -28.28 -12.03
C ARG A 196 6.62 -27.94 -12.57
N VAL A 197 7.09 -26.73 -12.31
CA VAL A 197 8.43 -26.29 -12.72
C VAL A 197 9.45 -26.85 -11.74
N ALA A 198 10.20 -27.87 -12.16
CA ALA A 198 11.17 -28.56 -11.31
C ALA A 198 12.40 -27.70 -10.98
N ALA A 199 12.86 -26.89 -11.96
CA ALA A 199 13.99 -25.99 -11.78
C ALA A 199 13.73 -24.67 -12.51
N ALA A 200 13.86 -23.58 -11.77
CA ALA A 200 13.85 -22.21 -12.30
C ALA A 200 15.08 -21.49 -11.74
N THR A 201 15.78 -20.75 -12.60
CA THR A 201 16.91 -19.93 -12.17
C THR A 201 16.43 -18.82 -11.22
N LEU A 202 17.34 -18.27 -10.41
CA LEU A 202 17.00 -17.13 -9.56
C LEU A 202 16.41 -15.97 -10.39
N GLN A 203 17.03 -15.64 -11.53
CA GLN A 203 16.54 -14.60 -12.41
C GLN A 203 15.11 -14.87 -12.90
N GLN A 204 14.78 -16.10 -13.31
CA GLN A 204 13.42 -16.47 -13.72
C GLN A 204 12.40 -16.31 -12.58
N LYS A 205 12.77 -16.67 -11.35
CA LYS A 205 11.91 -16.48 -10.18
C LYS A 205 11.68 -15.00 -9.87
N GLN A 206 12.72 -14.17 -10.02
CA GLN A 206 12.63 -12.73 -9.79
C GLN A 206 11.85 -11.99 -10.89
N ASP A 207 11.99 -12.39 -12.16
CA ASP A 207 11.16 -11.88 -13.24
C ASP A 207 9.70 -12.31 -13.06
N LEU A 208 9.46 -13.55 -12.60
CA LEU A 208 8.12 -13.99 -12.21
C LEU A 208 7.56 -13.15 -11.05
N ALA A 209 8.36 -12.82 -10.04
CA ALA A 209 7.95 -11.93 -8.94
C ALA A 209 7.48 -10.57 -9.48
N ALA A 210 8.27 -9.96 -10.37
CA ALA A 210 7.96 -8.67 -10.98
C ALA A 210 6.70 -8.73 -11.85
N ILE A 211 6.49 -9.83 -12.60
CA ILE A 211 5.25 -10.03 -13.37
C ILE A 211 4.05 -10.23 -12.45
N ILE A 212 4.16 -11.01 -11.39
CA ILE A 212 3.06 -11.20 -10.42
C ILE A 212 2.72 -9.87 -9.74
N HIS A 213 3.73 -9.06 -9.40
CA HIS A 213 3.53 -7.74 -8.83
C HIS A 213 2.75 -6.81 -9.78
N LEU A 214 3.18 -6.73 -11.04
CA LEU A 214 2.58 -5.86 -12.04
C LEU A 214 1.19 -6.33 -12.51
N CYS A 215 1.06 -7.63 -12.75
CA CYS A 215 -0.05 -8.22 -13.52
C CYS A 215 -0.95 -9.14 -12.70
N GLY A 216 -0.54 -9.53 -11.50
CA GLY A 216 -1.20 -10.54 -10.67
C GLY A 216 -0.79 -11.98 -10.98
N ALA A 217 -1.27 -12.91 -10.15
CA ALA A 217 -0.90 -14.32 -10.18
C ALA A 217 -1.28 -15.05 -11.49
N GLY A 218 -2.41 -14.69 -12.11
CA GLY A 218 -2.88 -15.34 -13.35
C GLY A 218 -1.89 -15.19 -14.51
N PRO A 219 -1.50 -13.95 -14.89
CA PRO A 219 -0.44 -13.73 -15.87
C PRO A 219 0.91 -14.34 -15.47
N GLY A 220 1.25 -14.37 -14.18
CA GLY A 220 2.42 -15.08 -13.66
C GLY A 220 2.38 -16.58 -13.95
N ASP A 221 1.24 -17.24 -13.75
CA ASP A 221 1.04 -18.65 -14.08
C ASP A 221 1.21 -18.92 -15.58
N VAL A 222 0.68 -18.03 -16.43
CA VAL A 222 0.84 -18.13 -17.89
C VAL A 222 2.31 -17.98 -18.30
N TYR A 223 3.02 -17.04 -17.70
CA TYR A 223 4.45 -16.82 -17.95
C TYR A 223 5.29 -18.04 -17.55
N ALA A 224 5.07 -18.59 -16.36
CA ALA A 224 5.76 -19.78 -15.89
C ALA A 224 5.46 -21.01 -16.77
N ARG A 225 4.20 -21.20 -17.17
CA ARG A 225 3.78 -22.28 -18.08
C ARG A 225 4.48 -22.22 -19.44
N ARG A 226 4.80 -21.01 -19.91
CA ARG A 226 5.52 -20.77 -21.17
C ARG A 226 7.04 -20.82 -21.01
N ALA A 227 7.53 -21.54 -20.00
CA ALA A 227 8.95 -21.63 -19.68
C ALA A 227 9.62 -20.25 -19.53
N PHE A 228 8.92 -19.33 -18.86
CA PHE A 228 9.41 -17.97 -18.58
C PHE A 228 9.66 -17.13 -19.83
N ARG A 229 8.83 -17.31 -20.86
CA ARG A 229 8.86 -16.51 -22.10
C ARG A 229 7.68 -15.53 -22.13
N LEU A 230 7.99 -14.27 -22.39
CA LEU A 230 6.99 -13.22 -22.62
C LEU A 230 6.31 -13.40 -23.97
N THR A 231 5.06 -12.96 -24.08
CA THR A 231 4.45 -12.72 -25.39
C THR A 231 4.94 -11.38 -25.95
N PRO A 232 5.26 -11.27 -27.25
CA PRO A 232 5.56 -9.99 -27.88
C PRO A 232 4.44 -8.98 -27.63
N GLY A 233 4.79 -7.78 -27.14
CA GLY A 233 3.83 -6.73 -26.82
C GLY A 233 2.87 -7.04 -25.67
N GLN A 234 3.22 -7.99 -24.78
CA GLN A 234 2.41 -8.29 -23.61
C GLN A 234 2.23 -7.05 -22.73
N LYS A 235 0.97 -6.72 -22.44
CA LYS A 235 0.59 -5.60 -21.57
C LYS A 235 -0.12 -6.04 -20.31
N CYS A 236 0.03 -5.24 -19.25
CA CYS A 236 -0.74 -5.32 -18.02
C CYS A 236 -1.28 -3.93 -17.68
N GLY A 237 -2.56 -3.71 -18.01
CA GLY A 237 -3.11 -2.36 -18.12
C GLY A 237 -2.35 -1.55 -19.17
N ASP A 238 -1.87 -0.38 -18.78
CA ASP A 238 -1.10 0.51 -19.66
C ASP A 238 0.40 0.18 -19.70
N HIS A 239 0.86 -0.79 -18.91
CA HIS A 239 2.28 -1.14 -18.81
C HIS A 239 2.67 -2.19 -19.85
N ASP A 240 3.77 -1.93 -20.57
CA ASP A 240 4.48 -2.96 -21.34
C ASP A 240 5.36 -3.80 -20.40
N VAL A 241 5.15 -5.12 -20.42
CA VAL A 241 5.79 -6.03 -19.45
C VAL A 241 7.30 -6.13 -19.69
N ALA A 242 7.74 -6.11 -20.95
CA ALA A 242 9.16 -6.21 -21.27
C ALA A 242 9.92 -4.95 -20.83
N ALA A 243 9.35 -3.78 -21.08
CA ALA A 243 9.89 -2.50 -20.62
C ALA A 243 9.93 -2.43 -19.08
N TYR A 244 8.89 -2.91 -18.41
CA TYR A 244 8.85 -2.98 -16.95
C TYR A 244 9.97 -3.88 -16.38
N LEU A 245 10.11 -5.10 -16.89
CA LEU A 245 11.18 -6.01 -16.45
C LEU A 245 12.58 -5.45 -16.74
N SER A 246 12.75 -4.76 -17.87
CA SER A 246 14.01 -4.08 -18.19
C SER A 246 14.37 -3.03 -17.13
N ARG A 247 13.39 -2.21 -16.71
CA ARG A 247 13.57 -1.22 -15.63
C ARG A 247 13.92 -1.88 -14.30
N ILE A 248 13.18 -2.93 -13.90
CA ILE A 248 13.47 -3.68 -12.66
C ILE A 248 14.89 -4.23 -12.68
N ASN A 249 15.29 -4.90 -13.77
CA ASN A 249 16.63 -5.48 -13.89
C ASN A 249 17.73 -4.42 -13.98
N GLY A 250 17.45 -3.26 -14.56
CA GLY A 250 18.32 -2.08 -14.53
C GLY A 250 18.58 -1.60 -13.10
N PHE A 251 17.52 -1.39 -12.32
CA PHE A 251 17.63 -0.95 -10.93
C PHE A 251 18.29 -2.00 -10.03
N LYS A 252 17.99 -3.30 -10.19
CA LYS A 252 18.69 -4.37 -9.45
C LYS A 252 20.20 -4.27 -9.60
N ARG A 253 20.70 -4.07 -10.84
CA ARG A 253 22.13 -3.88 -11.10
C ARG A 253 22.67 -2.60 -10.48
N GLN A 254 21.89 -1.52 -10.49
CA GLN A 254 22.28 -0.26 -9.85
C GLN A 254 22.41 -0.42 -8.33
N PHE A 255 21.43 -1.03 -7.67
CA PHE A 255 21.46 -1.27 -6.23
C PHE A 255 22.56 -2.24 -5.81
N ALA A 256 22.81 -3.29 -6.59
CA ALA A 256 23.94 -4.18 -6.35
C ALA A 256 25.29 -3.44 -6.34
N ARG A 257 25.46 -2.41 -7.18
CA ARG A 257 26.68 -1.58 -7.17
C ARG A 257 26.78 -0.68 -5.94
N LEU A 258 25.65 -0.20 -5.42
CA LEU A 258 25.60 0.60 -4.20
C LEU A 258 25.93 -0.24 -2.96
N THR A 259 25.55 -1.52 -2.94
CA THR A 259 25.96 -2.47 -1.89
C THR A 259 27.48 -2.63 -1.80
N THR A 260 28.17 -2.56 -2.94
CA THR A 260 29.62 -2.77 -3.03
C THR A 260 30.44 -1.48 -2.96
N ALA A 261 29.77 -0.32 -2.92
CA ALA A 261 30.46 0.96 -2.80
C ALA A 261 30.98 1.12 -1.35
N PRO A 262 32.26 1.51 -1.17
CA PRO A 262 32.87 1.66 0.15
C PRO A 262 32.25 2.80 0.97
#